data_AF-A0A846UQ51-F1
#
_entry.id   AF-A0A846UQ51-F1
#
_cell.length_a   1.000
_cell.length_b   1.000
_cell.length_c   1.000
_cell.angle_alpha   90.00
_cell.angle_beta   90.00
_cell.angle_gamma   90.00
#
_symmetry.space_group_name_H-M   'P 1'
#
loop_
_entity.id
_entity.type
_entity.pdbx_description
1 polymer ?
#
loop_
_entity_poly.entity_id
_entity_poly.type
_entity_poly.pdbx_seq_one_letter_code
_entity_poly.pdbx_strand_id
1 'polypeptide(L)'
;MVDPGSTLTTWAAPGATPKPAVTPGTWRAGGPNPDQANFRLVKESAHFAFYSDEAVSDADLTLAADTLENTVWQNLFNTNLVMPEPFFDKADKIKPAIHIHSDWGLTGGAWVDNQRGLHLGMWIAPAALKDHWGLTHEFTHGWQSWAGNNGGLACNQSNTCGWLFESHANFTPHQLPEYQGNAHCSEMLPNAPHLYLGSTRDRYCNWQFMEFLKDKYGPGAVTQIWTTSGADPLTNIQKSRGWTLPQLNDFIGEWAMHNVVWDYKATPDTFRSTYGNITLTDKAERLHRLMPLEALDTSWASNRRFASPFYGAPQRFGYNVVRLYPTNGASTVTVKFRGINQAGSDADFRWGLVATNTQFTSARYSALQKGLDADLTFKVNAGEPLFMVVAATPSAFKTVVWDQAYETIWRYPYMVELANAWPQGFQNGQRDACPSGTARHSNGDGCAPTSTPATVYVGPYATILPGGSASGSARIEDQAIVSRGTVTGGTVGGLSVIGSGGNAFSVSGSAQVRTTFYPLGFFEANQGASGSLDLHGDVEYRGAGLNLSAGSRSGFVDATSAVGSATDVNTKTTLTWRP
;
A
#
# COMPACT_ATOMS: atom_id res chain seq x y z
N MET A 1 -10.63 -14.01 -30.09
CA MET A 1 -11.43 -14.92 -29.25
C MET A 1 -12.12 -14.09 -28.18
N VAL A 2 -13.38 -14.35 -27.84
CA VAL A 2 -14.08 -13.62 -26.76
C VAL A 2 -13.84 -14.36 -25.45
N ASP A 3 -13.28 -13.67 -24.46
CA ASP A 3 -13.04 -14.20 -23.12
C ASP A 3 -14.35 -14.22 -22.33
N PRO A 4 -14.84 -15.40 -21.90
CA PRO A 4 -16.08 -15.53 -21.13
C PRO A 4 -15.89 -15.23 -19.64
N GLY A 5 -14.66 -14.90 -19.21
CA GLY A 5 -14.18 -14.75 -17.84
C GLY A 5 -14.36 -15.98 -16.96
N SER A 6 -13.63 -16.00 -15.85
CA SER A 6 -13.61 -17.08 -14.88
C SER A 6 -13.99 -16.56 -13.49
N THR A 7 -14.83 -17.30 -12.79
CA THR A 7 -15.06 -17.12 -11.34
C THR A 7 -14.18 -18.04 -10.50
N LEU A 8 -13.36 -18.87 -11.15
CA LEU A 8 -12.49 -19.83 -10.49
C LEU A 8 -11.16 -19.18 -10.12
N THR A 9 -10.89 -19.17 -8.82
CA THR A 9 -9.56 -18.90 -8.27
C THR A 9 -9.05 -20.13 -7.56
N THR A 10 -7.86 -20.61 -7.93
CA THR A 10 -7.23 -21.72 -7.23
C THR A 10 -6.53 -21.21 -5.98
N TRP A 11 -7.04 -21.63 -4.83
CA TRP A 11 -6.48 -21.33 -3.51
C TRP A 11 -5.72 -22.53 -2.94
N ALA A 12 -4.83 -22.29 -1.98
CA ALA A 12 -4.18 -23.35 -1.23
C ALA A 12 -5.21 -24.20 -0.48
N ALA A 13 -4.95 -25.51 -0.42
CA ALA A 13 -5.72 -26.41 0.43
C ALA A 13 -5.44 -26.08 1.91
N PRO A 14 -6.44 -26.19 2.81
CA PRO A 14 -6.23 -26.08 4.25
C PRO A 14 -5.14 -27.08 4.72
N GLY A 15 -4.28 -26.65 5.64
CA GLY A 15 -3.23 -27.50 6.20
C GLY A 15 -2.11 -27.91 5.24
N ALA A 16 -1.99 -27.26 4.07
CA ALA A 16 -0.96 -27.59 3.08
C ALA A 16 0.48 -27.29 3.54
N THR A 17 0.67 -26.48 4.58
CA THR A 17 2.00 -26.19 5.16
C THR A 17 2.21 -27.09 6.38
N PRO A 18 3.18 -28.03 6.35
CA PRO A 18 3.52 -28.83 7.51
C PRO A 18 4.21 -27.97 8.57
N LYS A 19 3.97 -28.28 9.85
CA LYS A 19 4.70 -27.66 10.96
C LYS A 19 6.20 -27.99 10.84
N PRO A 20 7.11 -27.02 10.98
CA PRO A 20 8.54 -27.28 11.06
C PRO A 20 8.89 -28.29 12.16
N ALA A 21 9.84 -29.19 11.87
CA ALA A 21 10.35 -30.11 12.88
C ALA A 21 11.09 -29.31 13.97
N VAL A 22 10.91 -29.71 15.23
CA VAL A 22 11.50 -29.03 16.39
C VAL A 22 12.32 -30.04 17.17
N THR A 23 13.57 -29.69 17.46
CA THR A 23 14.41 -30.39 18.45
C THR A 23 13.86 -30.10 19.85
N PRO A 24 13.43 -31.14 20.59
CA PRO A 24 13.02 -30.96 21.98
C PRO A 24 14.18 -30.38 22.79
N GLY A 25 13.85 -29.44 23.67
CA GLY A 25 14.86 -28.69 24.40
C GLY A 25 14.29 -27.99 25.63
N THR A 26 15.18 -27.42 26.43
CA THR A 26 14.83 -26.62 27.60
C THR A 26 14.99 -25.15 27.29
N TRP A 27 13.97 -24.37 27.65
CA TRP A 27 14.01 -22.92 27.59
C TRP A 27 14.50 -22.37 28.92
N ARG A 28 15.54 -21.53 28.88
CA ARG A 28 16.06 -20.82 30.05
C ARG A 28 16.01 -19.32 29.87
N ALA A 29 15.82 -18.61 30.97
CA ALA A 29 15.99 -17.16 31.04
C ALA A 29 17.44 -16.78 30.64
N GLY A 30 17.58 -15.88 29.66
CA GLY A 30 18.88 -15.39 29.16
C GLY A 30 19.48 -14.25 29.98
N GLY A 31 18.73 -13.69 30.94
CA GLY A 31 19.02 -12.41 31.58
C GLY A 31 18.47 -11.22 30.79
N PRO A 32 18.45 -10.01 31.39
CA PRO A 32 18.15 -8.79 30.66
C PRO A 32 19.27 -8.45 29.67
N ASN A 33 18.98 -7.58 28.71
CA ASN A 33 20.02 -7.03 27.84
C ASN A 33 21.07 -6.25 28.65
N PRO A 34 22.32 -6.14 28.17
CA PRO A 34 23.42 -5.54 28.93
C PRO A 34 23.18 -4.10 29.39
N ASP A 35 22.46 -3.31 28.60
CA ASP A 35 22.14 -1.91 28.92
C ASP A 35 21.13 -1.78 30.07
N GLN A 36 20.46 -2.87 30.45
CA GLN A 36 19.56 -2.97 31.58
C GLN A 36 20.01 -4.07 32.56
N ALA A 37 21.31 -4.18 32.80
CA ALA A 37 21.88 -5.19 33.70
C ALA A 37 21.36 -5.11 35.16
N ASN A 38 20.76 -3.98 35.57
CA ASN A 38 20.13 -3.80 36.88
C ASN A 38 18.71 -4.39 36.97
N PHE A 39 18.08 -4.75 35.84
CA PHE A 39 16.73 -5.31 35.83
C PHE A 39 16.75 -6.71 36.43
N ARG A 40 15.68 -7.06 37.17
CA ARG A 40 15.50 -8.38 37.78
C ARG A 40 14.36 -9.12 37.11
N LEU A 41 14.42 -10.46 37.13
CA LEU A 41 13.33 -11.31 36.68
C LEU A 41 12.11 -11.08 37.58
N VAL A 42 10.98 -10.69 36.99
CA VAL A 42 9.72 -10.42 37.69
C VAL A 42 8.59 -11.40 37.34
N LYS A 43 8.68 -12.06 36.18
CA LYS A 43 7.74 -13.12 35.74
C LYS A 43 8.44 -14.05 34.73
N GLU A 44 7.99 -15.29 34.64
CA GLU A 44 8.47 -16.25 33.65
C GLU A 44 7.32 -17.18 33.21
N SER A 45 7.24 -17.50 31.92
CA SER A 45 6.35 -18.53 31.34
C SER A 45 7.17 -19.70 30.78
N ALA A 46 6.57 -20.63 30.04
CA ALA A 46 7.33 -21.69 29.39
C ALA A 46 8.34 -21.13 28.38
N HIS A 47 7.94 -20.14 27.57
CA HIS A 47 8.78 -19.57 26.53
C HIS A 47 9.31 -18.16 26.83
N PHE A 48 8.74 -17.38 27.74
CA PHE A 48 9.06 -15.96 27.93
C PHE A 48 9.63 -15.64 29.32
N ALA A 49 10.48 -14.62 29.41
CA ALA A 49 11.02 -14.10 30.68
C ALA A 49 10.83 -12.58 30.75
N PHE A 50 10.32 -12.07 31.86
CA PHE A 50 10.01 -10.65 32.05
C PHE A 50 10.96 -10.03 33.07
N TYR A 51 11.53 -8.88 32.72
CA TYR A 51 12.52 -8.18 33.53
C TYR A 51 12.09 -6.73 33.77
N SER A 52 12.30 -6.25 35.00
CA SER A 52 12.07 -4.86 35.37
C SER A 52 12.92 -4.48 36.58
N ASP A 53 13.27 -3.22 36.72
CA ASP A 53 13.85 -2.64 37.94
C ASP A 53 12.82 -1.89 38.80
N GLU A 54 11.58 -1.76 38.32
CA GLU A 54 10.46 -1.15 39.04
C GLU A 54 9.43 -2.20 39.50
N ALA A 55 8.42 -1.73 40.24
CA ALA A 55 7.29 -2.57 40.62
C ALA A 55 6.27 -2.60 39.48
N VAL A 56 5.97 -3.79 38.98
CA VAL A 56 5.00 -4.02 37.91
C VAL A 56 3.84 -4.85 38.47
N SER A 57 2.61 -4.56 38.03
CA SER A 57 1.41 -5.30 38.43
C SER A 57 1.53 -6.79 38.07
N ASP A 58 1.43 -7.68 39.05
CA ASP A 58 1.44 -9.14 38.79
C ASP A 58 0.24 -9.59 37.94
N ALA A 59 -0.90 -8.88 38.04
CA ALA A 59 -2.05 -9.14 37.19
C ALA A 59 -1.75 -8.81 35.72
N ASP A 60 -1.10 -7.68 35.44
CA ASP A 60 -0.72 -7.29 34.08
C ASP A 60 0.39 -8.20 33.53
N LEU A 61 1.36 -8.61 34.37
CA LEU A 61 2.40 -9.58 34.01
C LEU A 61 1.81 -10.96 33.69
N THR A 62 0.84 -11.42 34.48
CA THR A 62 0.14 -12.70 34.25
C THR A 62 -0.63 -12.65 32.94
N LEU A 63 -1.38 -11.57 32.70
CA LEU A 63 -2.11 -11.37 31.44
C LEU A 63 -1.15 -11.40 30.24
N ALA A 64 -0.06 -10.63 30.27
CA ALA A 64 0.90 -10.60 29.17
C ALA A 64 1.56 -11.95 28.93
N ALA A 65 1.94 -12.67 29.99
CA ALA A 65 2.52 -14.00 29.90
C ALA A 65 1.52 -15.00 29.29
N ASP A 66 0.26 -14.97 29.72
CA ASP A 66 -0.79 -15.84 29.19
C ASP A 66 -1.10 -15.52 27.73
N THR A 67 -1.17 -14.24 27.34
CA THR A 67 -1.37 -13.82 25.96
C THR A 67 -0.22 -14.29 25.07
N LEU A 68 1.03 -14.05 25.47
CA LEU A 68 2.20 -14.46 24.69
C LEU A 68 2.31 -15.99 24.55
N GLU A 69 2.03 -16.74 25.62
CA GLU A 69 2.18 -18.20 25.66
C GLU A 69 1.02 -18.94 24.99
N ASN A 70 -0.21 -18.56 25.34
CA ASN A 70 -1.40 -19.37 25.01
C ASN A 70 -2.11 -18.86 23.75
N THR A 71 -1.82 -17.64 23.30
CA THR A 71 -2.43 -17.06 22.10
C THR A 71 -1.38 -16.80 21.02
N VAL A 72 -0.37 -15.96 21.31
CA VAL A 72 0.63 -15.56 20.31
C VAL A 72 1.49 -16.74 19.88
N TRP A 73 2.14 -17.43 20.81
CA TRP A 73 3.01 -18.57 20.50
C TRP A 73 2.26 -19.68 19.75
N GLN A 74 1.03 -19.98 20.20
CA GLN A 74 0.19 -20.99 19.55
C GLN A 74 -0.17 -20.61 18.11
N ASN A 75 -0.62 -19.37 17.89
CA ASN A 75 -1.00 -18.90 16.57
C ASN A 75 0.19 -18.85 15.60
N LEU A 76 1.32 -18.32 16.07
CA LEU A 76 2.50 -18.11 15.24
C LEU A 76 3.23 -19.42 14.88
N PHE A 77 3.37 -20.35 15.83
CA PHE A 77 4.26 -21.51 15.64
C PHE A 77 3.53 -22.87 15.58
N ASN A 78 2.32 -22.99 16.13
CA ASN A 78 1.67 -24.29 16.29
C ASN A 78 0.50 -24.52 15.33
N THR A 79 -0.43 -23.56 15.22
CA THR A 79 -1.75 -23.85 14.62
C THR A 79 -2.07 -23.08 13.35
N ASN A 80 -1.68 -21.80 13.24
CA ASN A 80 -2.12 -20.94 12.13
C ASN A 80 -0.98 -20.64 11.14
N LEU A 81 0.02 -19.86 11.57
CA LEU A 81 1.12 -19.47 10.66
C LEU A 81 2.22 -20.52 10.55
N VAL A 82 2.32 -21.43 11.52
CA VAL A 82 3.29 -22.53 11.55
C VAL A 82 4.72 -22.08 11.19
N MET A 83 5.10 -20.89 11.65
CA MET A 83 6.46 -20.38 11.51
C MET A 83 7.42 -21.30 12.30
N PRO A 84 8.71 -21.40 11.93
CA PRO A 84 9.69 -22.06 12.78
C PRO A 84 9.81 -21.27 14.09
N GLU A 85 9.64 -21.96 15.22
CA GLU A 85 9.91 -21.36 16.52
C GLU A 85 11.39 -20.93 16.61
N PRO A 86 11.70 -19.84 17.35
CA PRO A 86 13.09 -19.47 17.60
C PRO A 86 13.86 -20.65 18.20
N PHE A 87 15.08 -20.88 17.71
CA PHE A 87 15.94 -21.98 18.16
C PHE A 87 15.30 -23.37 17.99
N PHE A 88 14.45 -23.57 16.97
CA PHE A 88 13.81 -24.86 16.70
C PHE A 88 14.80 -26.02 16.55
N ASP A 89 16.04 -25.75 16.15
CA ASP A 89 17.11 -26.71 15.87
C ASP A 89 18.07 -26.95 17.05
N LYS A 90 17.79 -26.36 18.22
CA LYS A 90 18.65 -26.44 19.42
C LYS A 90 17.95 -27.13 20.58
N ALA A 91 18.73 -27.78 21.45
CA ALA A 91 18.24 -28.33 22.72
C ALA A 91 18.33 -27.31 23.89
N ASP A 92 19.28 -26.38 23.85
CA ASP A 92 19.36 -25.24 24.77
C ASP A 92 18.76 -24.00 24.09
N LYS A 93 17.65 -23.50 24.62
CA LYS A 93 16.88 -22.41 24.04
C LYS A 93 16.81 -21.24 25.01
N ILE A 94 16.84 -20.03 24.48
CA ILE A 94 16.83 -18.80 25.28
C ILE A 94 15.46 -18.16 25.17
N LYS A 95 14.80 -17.96 26.31
CA LYS A 95 13.49 -17.29 26.37
C LYS A 95 13.59 -15.87 25.81
N PRO A 96 12.70 -15.43 24.90
CA PRO A 96 12.58 -14.03 24.57
C PRO A 96 12.36 -13.20 25.84
N ALA A 97 13.12 -12.11 25.96
CA ALA A 97 13.10 -11.26 27.14
C ALA A 97 12.19 -10.06 26.94
N ILE A 98 11.30 -9.82 27.89
CA ILE A 98 10.39 -8.68 27.92
C ILE A 98 10.91 -7.71 29.00
N HIS A 99 11.48 -6.59 28.59
CA HIS A 99 11.99 -5.56 29.49
C HIS A 99 10.91 -4.50 29.70
N ILE A 100 10.66 -4.16 30.97
CA ILE A 100 9.54 -3.29 31.36
C ILE A 100 10.06 -2.10 32.16
N HIS A 101 9.76 -0.89 31.68
CA HIS A 101 10.07 0.36 32.37
C HIS A 101 9.07 1.47 32.01
N SER A 102 8.67 2.29 32.98
CA SER A 102 7.62 3.29 32.85
C SER A 102 7.92 4.43 31.86
N ASP A 103 9.19 4.74 31.60
CA ASP A 103 9.62 5.75 30.62
C ASP A 103 9.64 5.28 29.15
N TRP A 104 9.26 4.04 28.87
CA TRP A 104 9.37 3.48 27.52
C TRP A 104 8.03 3.48 26.77
N GLY A 105 8.13 3.33 25.44
CA GLY A 105 6.99 3.08 24.56
C GLY A 105 6.75 1.58 24.40
N LEU A 106 6.67 1.12 23.15
CA LEU A 106 6.53 -0.28 22.80
C LEU A 106 7.48 -0.54 21.62
N THR A 107 8.44 -1.44 21.80
CA THR A 107 9.45 -1.76 20.77
C THR A 107 9.94 -3.20 20.93
N GLY A 108 10.17 -3.89 19.83
CA GLY A 108 10.66 -5.25 19.73
C GLY A 108 11.90 -5.36 18.86
N GLY A 109 12.65 -6.45 19.02
CA GLY A 109 13.87 -6.70 18.28
C GLY A 109 14.73 -7.76 18.92
N ALA A 110 16.04 -7.60 18.84
CA ALA A 110 17.01 -8.52 19.42
C ALA A 110 18.30 -7.80 19.83
N TRP A 111 19.08 -8.44 20.67
CA TRP A 111 20.46 -8.05 20.95
C TRP A 111 21.39 -9.27 20.87
N VAL A 112 22.70 -9.02 20.82
CA VAL A 112 23.72 -10.05 20.89
C VAL A 112 24.51 -9.91 22.19
N ASP A 113 24.79 -11.01 22.85
CA ASP A 113 25.65 -11.01 24.03
C ASP A 113 27.15 -11.00 23.65
N ASN A 114 28.02 -10.93 24.66
CA ASN A 114 29.48 -10.93 24.47
C ASN A 114 30.02 -12.21 23.81
N GLN A 115 29.24 -13.29 23.80
CA GLN A 115 29.57 -14.56 23.16
C GLN A 115 28.95 -14.67 21.76
N ARG A 116 28.34 -13.58 21.25
CA ARG A 116 27.59 -13.50 19.99
C ARG A 116 26.35 -14.41 19.96
N GLY A 117 25.82 -14.78 21.13
CA GLY A 117 24.50 -15.38 21.25
C GLY A 117 23.43 -14.35 20.98
N LEU A 118 22.49 -14.65 20.08
CA LEU A 118 21.33 -13.80 19.81
C LEU A 118 20.26 -14.01 20.89
N HIS A 119 19.71 -12.93 21.41
CA HIS A 119 18.58 -12.90 22.32
C HIS A 119 17.45 -12.08 21.72
N LEU A 120 16.23 -12.64 21.69
CA LEU A 120 15.04 -11.92 21.26
C LEU A 120 14.56 -11.03 22.41
N GLY A 121 14.13 -9.81 22.10
CA GLY A 121 13.81 -8.79 23.08
C GLY A 121 12.60 -7.95 22.75
N MET A 122 11.95 -7.46 23.80
CA MET A 122 10.99 -6.37 23.77
C MET A 122 11.33 -5.37 24.88
N TRP A 123 11.08 -4.08 24.63
CA TRP A 123 11.26 -2.95 25.54
C TRP A 123 9.95 -2.18 25.59
N ILE A 124 9.22 -2.31 26.70
CA ILE A 124 7.83 -1.92 26.77
C ILE A 124 7.50 -1.12 28.05
N ALA A 125 6.52 -0.23 27.95
CA ALA A 125 5.88 0.39 29.10
C ALA A 125 4.99 -0.62 29.83
N PRO A 126 4.73 -0.46 31.14
CA PRO A 126 3.75 -1.27 31.87
C PRO A 126 2.36 -1.29 31.23
N ALA A 127 1.94 -0.19 30.59
CA ALA A 127 0.64 -0.11 29.91
C ALA A 127 0.53 -1.08 28.72
N ALA A 128 1.64 -1.37 28.04
CA ALA A 128 1.67 -2.25 26.87
C ALA A 128 1.50 -3.73 27.20
N LEU A 129 1.62 -4.14 28.48
CA LEU A 129 1.33 -5.51 28.93
C LEU A 129 -0.13 -5.93 28.65
N LYS A 130 -1.03 -4.96 28.43
CA LYS A 130 -2.45 -5.18 28.10
C LYS A 130 -2.74 -5.06 26.60
N ASP A 131 -1.76 -4.66 25.79
CA ASP A 131 -1.93 -4.46 24.35
C ASP A 131 -1.58 -5.74 23.59
N HIS A 132 -2.56 -6.61 23.36
CA HIS A 132 -2.31 -7.90 22.69
C HIS A 132 -1.82 -7.73 21.24
N TRP A 133 -2.35 -6.75 20.51
CA TRP A 133 -1.89 -6.42 19.16
C TRP A 133 -0.42 -6.01 19.21
N GLY A 134 -0.10 -5.05 20.08
CA GLY A 134 1.25 -4.55 20.30
C GLY A 134 2.24 -5.63 20.74
N LEU A 135 1.87 -6.47 21.70
CA LEU A 135 2.72 -7.58 22.16
C LEU A 135 3.07 -8.53 21.01
N THR A 136 2.10 -8.86 20.16
CA THR A 136 2.29 -9.74 19.00
C THR A 136 3.14 -9.08 17.92
N HIS A 137 2.89 -7.80 17.66
CA HIS A 137 3.63 -6.97 16.71
C HIS A 137 5.11 -6.92 17.08
N GLU A 138 5.43 -6.50 18.31
CA GLU A 138 6.82 -6.38 18.75
C GLU A 138 7.54 -7.73 18.90
N PHE A 139 6.83 -8.78 19.36
CA PHE A 139 7.42 -10.12 19.39
C PHE A 139 7.81 -10.60 17.98
N THR A 140 7.03 -10.20 16.97
CA THR A 140 7.32 -10.51 15.57
C THR A 140 8.66 -9.89 15.13
N HIS A 141 9.01 -8.69 15.57
CA HIS A 141 10.33 -8.09 15.29
C HIS A 141 11.48 -8.89 15.90
N GLY A 142 11.29 -9.47 17.09
CA GLY A 142 12.25 -10.41 17.66
C GLY A 142 12.43 -11.65 16.80
N TRP A 143 11.33 -12.25 16.34
CA TRP A 143 11.38 -13.40 15.45
C TRP A 143 12.04 -13.08 14.09
N GLN A 144 11.73 -11.91 13.51
CA GLN A 144 12.36 -11.43 12.26
C GLN A 144 13.88 -11.28 12.42
N SER A 145 14.32 -10.72 13.54
CA SER A 145 15.75 -10.60 13.88
C SER A 145 16.41 -11.97 13.98
N TRP A 146 15.74 -12.94 14.58
CA TRP A 146 16.21 -14.33 14.63
C TRP A 146 16.30 -14.98 13.25
N ALA A 147 15.29 -14.80 12.40
CA ALA A 147 15.30 -15.35 11.05
C ALA A 147 16.47 -14.80 10.21
N GLY A 148 16.71 -13.48 10.28
CA GLY A 148 17.85 -12.84 9.62
C GLY A 148 19.20 -13.33 10.15
N ASN A 149 19.35 -13.42 11.47
CA ASN A 149 20.57 -13.95 12.09
C ASN A 149 20.82 -15.43 11.77
N ASN A 150 19.78 -16.20 11.44
CA ASN A 150 19.87 -17.61 11.09
C ASN A 150 19.97 -17.85 9.57
N GLY A 151 20.53 -16.89 8.82
CA GLY A 151 20.82 -17.03 7.39
C GLY A 151 19.68 -16.68 6.44
N GLY A 152 18.57 -16.14 6.98
CA GLY A 152 17.40 -15.71 6.22
C GLY A 152 17.54 -14.33 5.57
N LEU A 153 16.44 -13.57 5.56
CA LEU A 153 16.38 -12.21 5.03
C LEU A 153 17.26 -11.27 5.87
N ALA A 154 18.29 -10.72 5.25
CA ALA A 154 19.22 -9.79 5.87
C ALA A 154 19.12 -8.42 5.18
N CYS A 155 18.58 -7.43 5.89
CA CYS A 155 18.54 -6.06 5.35
C CYS A 155 19.94 -5.48 5.23
N ASN A 156 20.29 -5.14 3.99
CA ASN A 156 21.51 -4.43 3.68
C ASN A 156 21.42 -2.96 4.14
N GLN A 157 22.55 -2.25 4.11
CA GLN A 157 22.61 -0.82 4.46
C GLN A 157 21.72 0.05 3.56
N SER A 158 21.55 -0.35 2.30
CA SER A 158 20.63 0.29 1.36
C SER A 158 19.16 0.08 1.72
N ASN A 159 18.86 -0.77 2.70
CA ASN A 159 17.53 -1.03 3.25
C ASN A 159 16.46 -1.37 2.19
N THR A 160 16.63 -2.51 1.51
CA THR A 160 15.68 -3.04 0.52
C THR A 160 14.52 -3.83 1.12
N CYS A 161 14.55 -4.13 2.42
CA CYS A 161 13.54 -4.94 3.10
C CYS A 161 12.83 -4.29 4.29
N GLY A 162 13.24 -3.09 4.72
CA GLY A 162 12.69 -2.45 5.91
C GLY A 162 11.18 -2.27 5.87
N TRP A 163 10.59 -2.07 4.68
CA TRP A 163 9.14 -1.97 4.54
C TRP A 163 8.40 -3.23 5.01
N LEU A 164 9.02 -4.41 4.86
CA LEU A 164 8.39 -5.67 5.22
C LEU A 164 8.38 -5.90 6.73
N PHE A 165 9.32 -5.33 7.49
CA PHE A 165 9.39 -5.51 8.95
C PHE A 165 8.07 -5.12 9.61
N GLU A 166 7.63 -3.89 9.36
CA GLU A 166 6.40 -3.30 9.91
C GLU A 166 5.13 -3.91 9.30
N SER A 167 5.18 -4.23 8.01
CA SER A 167 4.08 -4.89 7.31
C SER A 167 3.80 -6.26 7.91
N HIS A 168 4.84 -7.08 8.07
CA HIS A 168 4.74 -8.42 8.63
C HIS A 168 4.40 -8.41 10.12
N ALA A 169 4.90 -7.43 10.87
CA ALA A 169 4.53 -7.25 12.27
C ALA A 169 3.08 -6.78 12.46
N ASN A 170 2.43 -6.15 11.47
CA ASN A 170 0.97 -5.91 11.47
C ASN A 170 0.17 -7.09 10.91
N PHE A 171 0.77 -7.86 10.01
CA PHE A 171 0.18 -9.09 9.50
C PHE A 171 -0.05 -10.10 10.62
N THR A 172 0.95 -10.36 11.47
CA THR A 172 0.89 -11.39 12.52
C THR A 172 -0.23 -11.18 13.56
N PRO A 173 -0.49 -9.98 14.12
CA PRO A 173 -1.64 -9.78 15.00
C PRO A 173 -2.97 -9.91 14.28
N HIS A 174 -3.10 -9.51 13.00
CA HIS A 174 -4.32 -9.76 12.21
C HIS A 174 -4.67 -11.26 12.13
N GLN A 175 -3.67 -12.13 12.22
CA GLN A 175 -3.88 -13.59 12.21
C GLN A 175 -4.41 -14.13 13.54
N LEU A 176 -4.37 -13.38 14.64
CA LEU A 176 -4.90 -13.82 15.92
C LEU A 176 -6.44 -13.94 15.87
N PRO A 177 -7.04 -14.95 16.53
CA PRO A 177 -8.48 -15.14 16.54
C PRO A 177 -9.28 -13.89 16.95
N GLU A 178 -8.76 -13.08 17.87
CA GLU A 178 -9.42 -11.85 18.34
C GLU A 178 -9.40 -10.70 17.32
N TYR A 179 -8.52 -10.75 16.32
CA TYR A 179 -8.28 -9.66 15.36
C TYR A 179 -8.52 -10.01 13.89
N GLN A 180 -9.00 -11.21 13.58
CA GLN A 180 -9.39 -11.59 12.21
C GLN A 180 -10.47 -10.66 11.61
N GLY A 181 -11.27 -10.01 12.46
CA GLY A 181 -12.26 -9.00 12.09
C GLY A 181 -11.71 -7.57 11.93
N ASN A 182 -10.39 -7.35 12.10
CA ASN A 182 -9.78 -6.02 12.11
C ASN A 182 -8.75 -5.88 10.98
N ALA A 183 -9.06 -5.05 9.99
CA ALA A 183 -8.14 -4.73 8.89
C ALA A 183 -7.11 -3.65 9.26
N HIS A 184 -7.14 -3.08 10.46
CA HIS A 184 -6.22 -2.04 10.90
C HIS A 184 -6.10 -0.91 9.84
N CYS A 185 -4.90 -0.39 9.60
CA CYS A 185 -4.64 0.64 8.61
C CYS A 185 -4.59 0.13 7.15
N SER A 186 -4.86 -1.15 6.87
CA SER A 186 -4.54 -1.75 5.56
C SER A 186 -5.31 -1.18 4.36
N GLU A 187 -6.34 -0.36 4.61
CA GLU A 187 -7.02 0.45 3.61
C GLU A 187 -6.09 1.48 2.93
N MET A 188 -4.94 1.80 3.50
CA MET A 188 -3.99 2.76 2.90
C MET A 188 -3.48 2.34 1.53
N LEU A 189 -3.07 1.09 1.37
CA LEU A 189 -2.57 0.58 0.09
C LEU A 189 -3.62 0.69 -1.05
N PRO A 190 -4.87 0.20 -0.91
CA PRO A 190 -5.84 0.30 -1.99
C PRO A 190 -6.33 1.73 -2.28
N ASN A 191 -6.02 2.71 -1.43
CA ASN A 191 -6.30 4.12 -1.67
C ASN A 191 -5.18 4.84 -2.44
N ALA A 192 -3.97 4.31 -2.43
CA ALA A 192 -2.85 4.78 -3.26
C ALA A 192 -2.18 3.62 -4.03
N PRO A 193 -2.93 2.77 -4.75
CA PRO A 193 -2.42 1.49 -5.25
C PRO A 193 -1.41 1.64 -6.38
N HIS A 194 -1.33 2.82 -6.99
CA HIS A 194 -0.40 3.14 -8.07
C HIS A 194 1.05 3.22 -7.58
N LEU A 195 1.28 3.36 -6.27
CA LEU A 195 2.61 3.33 -5.68
C LEU A 195 3.19 1.93 -5.68
N TYR A 196 4.53 1.85 -5.69
CA TYR A 196 5.21 0.56 -5.66
C TYR A 196 4.84 -0.20 -4.38
N LEU A 197 4.56 -1.50 -4.51
CA LEU A 197 4.39 -2.38 -3.36
C LEU A 197 5.65 -2.33 -2.48
N GLY A 198 5.48 -2.13 -1.18
CA GLY A 198 6.57 -1.93 -0.24
C GLY A 198 7.01 -0.47 -0.09
N SER A 199 6.14 0.49 -0.44
CA SER A 199 6.37 1.90 -0.17
C SER A 199 6.58 2.15 1.32
N THR A 200 7.50 3.07 1.65
CA THR A 200 7.69 3.50 3.04
C THR A 200 6.49 4.28 3.57
N ARG A 201 5.61 4.75 2.67
CA ARG A 201 4.37 5.48 2.97
C ARG A 201 3.29 4.60 3.59
N ASP A 202 3.14 3.37 3.12
CA ASP A 202 2.11 2.45 3.59
C ASP A 202 2.69 1.18 4.23
N ARG A 203 3.94 1.21 4.67
CA ARG A 203 4.66 0.04 5.18
C ARG A 203 3.97 -0.72 6.31
N TYR A 204 3.19 -0.05 7.15
CA TYR A 204 2.40 -0.70 8.22
C TYR A 204 1.12 -1.37 7.70
N CYS A 205 0.74 -1.07 6.47
CA CYS A 205 -0.62 -1.20 5.96
C CYS A 205 -0.70 -2.03 4.66
N ASN A 206 0.43 -2.44 4.08
CA ASN A 206 0.45 -3.18 2.81
C ASN A 206 0.48 -4.71 2.98
N TRP A 207 0.11 -5.21 4.16
CA TRP A 207 0.20 -6.63 4.51
C TRP A 207 -0.83 -7.55 3.85
N GLN A 208 -1.88 -7.00 3.24
CA GLN A 208 -2.86 -7.78 2.45
C GLN A 208 -2.20 -8.51 1.27
N PHE A 209 -1.04 -8.04 0.79
CA PHE A 209 -0.24 -8.79 -0.17
C PHE A 209 0.19 -10.16 0.40
N MET A 210 0.59 -10.21 1.68
CA MET A 210 0.92 -11.47 2.36
C MET A 210 -0.32 -12.31 2.65
N GLU A 211 -1.47 -11.68 2.89
CA GLU A 211 -2.76 -12.40 3.00
C GLU A 211 -3.07 -13.14 1.68
N PHE A 212 -2.92 -12.47 0.53
CA PHE A 212 -3.09 -13.13 -0.78
C PHE A 212 -2.05 -14.23 -1.03
N LEU A 213 -0.78 -14.00 -0.67
CA LEU A 213 0.28 -15.01 -0.79
C LEU A 213 -0.03 -16.25 0.06
N LYS A 214 -0.50 -16.05 1.30
CA LYS A 214 -0.96 -17.11 2.20
C LYS A 214 -2.15 -17.85 1.60
N ASP A 215 -3.15 -17.14 1.08
CA ASP A 215 -4.34 -17.78 0.50
C ASP A 215 -4.02 -18.63 -0.74
N LYS A 216 -3.03 -18.21 -1.54
CA LYS A 216 -2.61 -18.91 -2.76
C LYS A 216 -1.66 -20.08 -2.49
N TYR A 217 -0.77 -19.97 -1.49
CA TYR A 217 0.34 -20.92 -1.31
C TYR A 217 0.52 -21.45 0.12
N GLY A 218 -0.38 -21.09 1.04
CA GLY A 218 -0.32 -21.46 2.45
C GLY A 218 0.59 -20.54 3.26
N PRO A 219 0.49 -20.59 4.60
CA PRO A 219 1.26 -19.72 5.50
C PRO A 219 2.78 -19.88 5.36
N GLY A 220 3.26 -21.06 4.96
CA GLY A 220 4.68 -21.29 4.72
C GLY A 220 5.28 -20.37 3.65
N ALA A 221 4.48 -19.90 2.69
CA ALA A 221 4.96 -18.98 1.65
C ALA A 221 5.33 -17.59 2.23
N VAL A 222 4.59 -17.11 3.24
CA VAL A 222 4.90 -15.85 3.95
C VAL A 222 6.14 -16.03 4.81
N THR A 223 6.20 -17.13 5.58
CA THR A 223 7.37 -17.47 6.41
C THR A 223 8.66 -17.57 5.59
N GLN A 224 8.58 -18.15 4.39
CA GLN A 224 9.72 -18.30 3.49
C GLN A 224 10.28 -16.98 2.95
N ILE A 225 9.55 -15.86 3.04
CA ILE A 225 10.12 -14.54 2.74
C ILE A 225 11.29 -14.25 3.69
N TRP A 226 11.13 -14.62 4.97
CA TRP A 226 12.08 -14.36 6.04
C TRP A 226 13.15 -15.42 6.20
N THR A 227 12.84 -16.70 5.95
CA THR A 227 13.81 -17.79 6.13
C THR A 227 14.66 -18.08 4.90
N THR A 228 14.32 -17.49 3.75
CA THR A 228 15.13 -17.59 2.54
C THR A 228 16.27 -16.57 2.59
N SER A 229 17.48 -17.01 2.23
CA SER A 229 18.65 -16.13 2.20
C SER A 229 18.56 -15.07 1.08
N GLY A 230 18.70 -13.80 1.46
CA GLY A 230 18.71 -12.67 0.53
C GLY A 230 18.52 -11.34 1.24
N ALA A 231 18.47 -10.24 0.47
CA ALA A 231 18.29 -8.89 1.01
C ALA A 231 16.98 -8.21 0.56
N ASP A 232 16.28 -8.78 -0.42
CA ASP A 232 15.04 -8.22 -0.97
C ASP A 232 13.92 -9.27 -0.86
N PRO A 233 12.79 -8.91 -0.23
CA PRO A 233 11.73 -9.87 0.08
C PRO A 233 11.05 -10.42 -1.16
N LEU A 234 10.95 -9.65 -2.25
CA LEU A 234 10.34 -10.10 -3.49
C LEU A 234 11.24 -11.10 -4.21
N THR A 235 12.55 -10.88 -4.18
CA THR A 235 13.51 -11.88 -4.71
C THR A 235 13.55 -13.14 -3.84
N ASN A 236 13.29 -13.03 -2.53
CA ASN A 236 13.15 -14.19 -1.65
C ASN A 236 11.90 -15.01 -1.98
N ILE A 237 10.78 -14.37 -2.31
CA ILE A 237 9.60 -15.06 -2.85
C ILE A 237 9.98 -15.79 -4.14
N GLN A 238 10.70 -15.15 -5.06
CA GLN A 238 11.15 -15.82 -6.28
C GLN A 238 11.97 -17.07 -5.99
N LYS A 239 12.98 -16.96 -5.11
CA LYS A 239 13.84 -18.08 -4.73
C LYS A 239 13.07 -19.20 -4.06
N SER A 240 12.25 -18.91 -3.06
CA SER A 240 11.53 -19.92 -2.28
C SER A 240 10.47 -20.64 -3.09
N ARG A 241 9.88 -19.97 -4.07
CA ARG A 241 8.86 -20.53 -4.97
C ARG A 241 9.42 -21.10 -6.27
N GLY A 242 10.72 -20.93 -6.53
CA GLY A 242 11.34 -21.28 -7.81
C GLY A 242 10.76 -20.47 -8.99
N TRP A 243 10.33 -19.24 -8.73
CA TRP A 243 9.72 -18.37 -9.74
C TRP A 243 10.75 -17.57 -10.51
N THR A 244 10.56 -17.54 -11.82
CA THR A 244 11.12 -16.51 -12.70
C THR A 244 10.45 -15.16 -12.43
N LEU A 245 11.07 -14.05 -12.86
CA LEU A 245 10.46 -12.73 -12.73
C LEU A 245 9.08 -12.65 -13.42
N PRO A 246 8.86 -13.18 -14.64
CA PRO A 246 7.53 -13.21 -15.23
C PRO A 246 6.46 -13.91 -14.38
N GLN A 247 6.82 -14.93 -13.60
CA GLN A 247 5.88 -15.61 -12.70
C GLN A 247 5.56 -14.78 -11.44
N LEU A 248 6.56 -14.07 -10.89
CA LEU A 248 6.29 -13.06 -9.86
C LEU A 248 5.36 -11.96 -10.42
N ASN A 249 5.64 -11.49 -11.64
CA ASN A 249 4.81 -10.49 -12.32
C ASN A 249 3.37 -10.99 -12.48
N ASP A 250 3.18 -12.24 -12.91
CA ASP A 250 1.85 -12.86 -13.04
C ASP A 250 1.11 -12.86 -11.68
N PHE A 251 1.79 -13.22 -10.59
CA PHE A 251 1.22 -13.19 -9.24
C PHE A 251 0.80 -11.77 -8.81
N ILE A 252 1.62 -10.76 -9.10
CA ILE A 252 1.29 -9.34 -8.84
C ILE A 252 0.05 -8.91 -9.63
N GLY A 253 -0.02 -9.28 -10.91
CA GLY A 253 -1.17 -8.96 -11.76
C GLY A 253 -2.47 -9.62 -11.27
N GLU A 254 -2.40 -10.90 -10.86
CA GLU A 254 -3.53 -11.62 -10.28
C GLU A 254 -3.99 -10.94 -8.98
N TRP A 255 -3.07 -10.69 -8.04
CA TRP A 255 -3.36 -10.00 -6.77
C TRP A 255 -4.04 -8.64 -6.99
N ALA A 256 -3.54 -7.84 -7.94
CA ALA A 256 -4.14 -6.55 -8.28
C ALA A 256 -5.60 -6.70 -8.77
N MET A 257 -5.92 -7.74 -9.54
CA MET A 257 -7.30 -8.00 -10.00
C MET A 257 -8.23 -8.36 -8.84
N HIS A 258 -7.76 -9.13 -7.86
CA HIS A 258 -8.52 -9.51 -6.66
C HIS A 258 -8.85 -8.33 -5.75
N ASN A 259 -8.06 -7.25 -5.81
CA ASN A 259 -8.35 -6.00 -5.10
C ASN A 259 -9.60 -5.25 -5.63
N VAL A 260 -10.26 -5.70 -6.69
CA VAL A 260 -11.54 -5.08 -7.13
C VAL A 260 -12.70 -5.42 -6.19
N VAL A 261 -12.70 -6.61 -5.57
CA VAL A 261 -13.79 -7.12 -4.71
C VAL A 261 -13.32 -7.58 -3.31
N TRP A 262 -12.03 -7.40 -3.02
CA TRP A 262 -11.40 -7.78 -1.75
C TRP A 262 -11.62 -9.26 -1.39
N ASP A 263 -11.63 -10.15 -2.38
CA ASP A 263 -11.97 -11.56 -2.23
C ASP A 263 -10.80 -12.43 -1.72
N TYR A 264 -10.08 -11.91 -0.74
CA TYR A 264 -9.18 -12.68 0.12
C TYR A 264 -9.96 -13.84 0.75
N LYS A 265 -9.41 -15.05 0.71
CA LYS A 265 -10.15 -16.27 1.05
C LYS A 265 -10.52 -16.35 2.53
N ALA A 266 -9.60 -15.97 3.42
CA ALA A 266 -9.80 -16.18 4.85
C ALA A 266 -10.81 -15.20 5.46
N THR A 267 -10.76 -13.91 5.08
CA THR A 267 -11.48 -12.83 5.75
C THR A 267 -12.06 -11.78 4.79
N PRO A 268 -12.75 -12.17 3.69
CA PRO A 268 -13.20 -11.20 2.68
C PRO A 268 -14.16 -10.15 3.23
N ASP A 269 -15.00 -10.53 4.20
CA ASP A 269 -15.98 -9.63 4.82
C ASP A 269 -15.33 -8.57 5.73
N THR A 270 -14.17 -8.88 6.33
CA THR A 270 -13.38 -7.91 7.11
C THR A 270 -12.91 -6.75 6.22
N PHE A 271 -12.36 -7.08 5.05
CA PHE A 271 -11.90 -6.07 4.10
C PHE A 271 -13.07 -5.28 3.51
N ARG A 272 -14.16 -5.94 3.11
CA ARG A 272 -15.34 -5.25 2.56
C ARG A 272 -16.02 -4.33 3.57
N SER A 273 -16.14 -4.75 4.83
CA SER A 273 -16.75 -3.90 5.86
C SER A 273 -15.89 -2.68 6.19
N THR A 274 -14.56 -2.82 6.16
CA THR A 274 -13.63 -1.72 6.44
C THR A 274 -13.50 -0.78 5.24
N TYR A 275 -13.20 -1.33 4.07
CA TYR A 275 -12.86 -0.55 2.87
C TYR A 275 -14.09 -0.05 2.13
N GLY A 276 -15.21 -0.79 2.26
CA GLY A 276 -16.39 -0.66 1.43
C GLY A 276 -16.12 -1.02 -0.04
N ASN A 277 -17.06 -0.67 -0.92
CA ASN A 277 -16.93 -1.00 -2.35
C ASN A 277 -15.77 -0.21 -2.98
N ILE A 278 -15.12 -0.79 -3.99
CA ILE A 278 -13.99 -0.17 -4.71
C ILE A 278 -14.34 1.21 -5.32
N THR A 279 -15.62 1.48 -5.57
CA THR A 279 -16.10 2.74 -6.17
C THR A 279 -16.46 3.82 -5.15
N LEU A 280 -16.30 3.57 -3.84
CA LEU A 280 -16.64 4.56 -2.83
C LEU A 280 -15.68 5.75 -2.86
N THR A 281 -16.23 6.96 -2.77
CA THR A 281 -15.54 8.25 -2.79
C THR A 281 -16.03 9.16 -1.65
N ASP A 282 -16.45 8.56 -0.54
CA ASP A 282 -17.06 9.22 0.63
C ASP A 282 -16.04 9.86 1.57
N LYS A 283 -14.75 9.55 1.40
CA LYS A 283 -13.63 10.13 2.15
C LYS A 283 -12.56 10.64 1.19
N ALA A 284 -11.78 11.63 1.62
CA ALA A 284 -10.78 12.30 0.79
C ALA A 284 -9.71 11.33 0.27
N GLU A 285 -9.25 10.42 1.13
CA GLU A 285 -8.27 9.38 0.81
C GLU A 285 -8.79 8.34 -0.19
N ARG A 286 -10.11 8.25 -0.42
CA ARG A 286 -10.71 7.31 -1.38
C ARG A 286 -10.88 7.91 -2.78
N LEU A 287 -10.66 9.22 -2.95
CA LEU A 287 -10.99 9.93 -4.20
C LEU A 287 -10.16 9.47 -5.42
N HIS A 288 -8.96 8.93 -5.20
CA HIS A 288 -8.09 8.37 -6.25
C HIS A 288 -7.93 6.84 -6.15
N ARG A 289 -8.79 6.16 -5.38
CA ARG A 289 -8.83 4.68 -5.33
C ARG A 289 -9.03 4.08 -6.72
N LEU A 290 -9.89 4.71 -7.52
CA LEU A 290 -9.98 4.46 -8.95
C LEU A 290 -9.12 5.48 -9.69
N MET A 291 -8.37 5.02 -10.69
CA MET A 291 -7.58 5.87 -11.55
C MET A 291 -8.43 6.32 -12.74
N PRO A 292 -8.77 7.62 -12.87
CA PRO A 292 -9.39 8.14 -14.09
C PRO A 292 -8.38 8.10 -15.24
N LEU A 293 -8.88 7.94 -16.47
CA LEU A 293 -8.06 8.11 -17.67
C LEU A 293 -8.23 9.51 -18.27
N GLU A 294 -7.25 9.93 -19.05
CA GLU A 294 -7.28 11.20 -19.79
C GLU A 294 -7.51 10.92 -21.28
N ALA A 295 -8.26 11.79 -21.95
CA ALA A 295 -8.40 11.72 -23.40
C ALA A 295 -7.02 11.87 -24.06
N LEU A 296 -6.69 10.96 -24.98
CA LEU A 296 -5.39 10.98 -25.66
C LEU A 296 -5.26 12.18 -26.61
N ASP A 297 -6.37 12.55 -27.25
CA ASP A 297 -6.48 13.63 -28.22
C ASP A 297 -7.92 14.18 -28.23
N THR A 298 -8.18 15.23 -29.01
CA THR A 298 -9.50 15.85 -29.12
C THR A 298 -10.55 14.99 -29.85
N SER A 299 -10.13 13.91 -30.51
CA SER A 299 -10.98 12.95 -31.22
C SER A 299 -11.39 11.76 -30.34
N TRP A 300 -11.13 11.81 -29.03
CA TRP A 300 -11.48 10.77 -28.06
C TRP A 300 -12.94 10.27 -28.17
N ALA A 301 -13.87 11.14 -28.55
CA ALA A 301 -15.28 10.78 -28.70
C ALA A 301 -15.55 9.82 -29.88
N SER A 302 -14.70 9.82 -30.91
CA SER A 302 -14.83 8.94 -32.07
C SER A 302 -13.86 7.76 -32.01
N ASN A 303 -12.60 8.01 -31.64
CA ASN A 303 -11.56 6.98 -31.61
C ASN A 303 -11.51 6.18 -30.30
N ARG A 304 -12.12 6.68 -29.21
CA ARG A 304 -12.13 6.08 -27.86
C ARG A 304 -10.74 5.78 -27.32
N ARG A 305 -9.79 6.68 -27.57
CA ARG A 305 -8.40 6.57 -27.09
C ARG A 305 -8.15 7.41 -25.85
N PHE A 306 -7.56 6.76 -24.86
CA PHE A 306 -7.29 7.34 -23.55
C PHE A 306 -5.90 6.92 -23.05
N ALA A 307 -5.38 7.63 -22.06
CA ALA A 307 -4.11 7.33 -21.42
C ALA A 307 -4.21 7.44 -19.89
N SER A 308 -3.32 6.72 -19.20
CA SER A 308 -3.10 6.95 -17.77
C SER A 308 -2.58 8.37 -17.52
N PRO A 309 -3.03 9.07 -16.47
CA PRO A 309 -2.42 10.33 -16.05
C PRO A 309 -0.93 10.14 -15.77
N PHE A 310 -0.08 11.10 -16.16
CA PHE A 310 1.37 10.99 -15.98
C PHE A 310 1.78 10.71 -14.52
N TYR A 311 1.15 11.42 -13.57
CA TYR A 311 1.42 11.28 -12.14
C TYR A 311 0.70 10.10 -11.49
N GLY A 312 -0.26 9.48 -12.17
CA GLY A 312 -1.00 8.30 -11.69
C GLY A 312 -0.64 6.99 -12.38
N ALA A 313 0.29 7.05 -13.34
CA ALA A 313 0.88 5.87 -13.93
C ALA A 313 1.52 4.99 -12.84
N PRO A 314 1.24 3.67 -12.81
CA PRO A 314 1.70 2.81 -11.74
C PRO A 314 3.24 2.74 -11.71
N GLN A 315 3.80 2.71 -10.51
CA GLN A 315 5.20 2.38 -10.26
C GLN A 315 5.37 0.85 -10.19
N ARG A 316 6.61 0.36 -10.15
CA ARG A 316 6.90 -1.09 -10.11
C ARG A 316 6.10 -1.82 -9.02
N PHE A 317 5.26 -2.76 -9.45
CA PHE A 317 4.33 -3.56 -8.63
C PHE A 317 3.21 -2.77 -7.94
N GLY A 318 3.05 -1.50 -8.28
CA GLY A 318 1.80 -0.78 -8.11
C GLY A 318 0.84 -1.10 -9.25
N TYR A 319 -0.43 -0.73 -9.05
CA TYR A 319 -1.51 -0.96 -10.01
C TYR A 319 -2.52 0.19 -10.06
N ASN A 320 -3.20 0.29 -11.18
CA ASN A 320 -4.38 1.13 -11.36
C ASN A 320 -5.63 0.26 -11.46
N VAL A 321 -6.75 0.77 -10.95
CA VAL A 321 -8.09 0.23 -11.21
C VAL A 321 -8.87 1.31 -11.95
N VAL A 322 -9.26 1.02 -13.19
CA VAL A 322 -10.03 1.93 -14.06
C VAL A 322 -11.43 1.37 -14.21
N ARG A 323 -12.45 2.14 -13.83
CA ARG A 323 -13.84 1.73 -14.07
C ARG A 323 -14.21 1.94 -15.54
N LEU A 324 -14.82 0.93 -16.15
CA LEU A 324 -15.35 0.97 -17.49
C LEU A 324 -16.88 0.89 -17.46
N TYR A 325 -17.52 1.65 -18.34
CA TYR A 325 -18.97 1.69 -18.53
C TYR A 325 -19.28 1.10 -19.91
N PRO A 326 -19.71 -0.17 -19.98
CA PRO A 326 -20.20 -0.76 -21.22
C PRO A 326 -21.32 0.11 -21.82
N THR A 327 -21.30 0.32 -23.14
CA THR A 327 -22.37 1.03 -23.83
C THR A 327 -23.68 0.26 -23.72
N ASN A 328 -24.83 0.94 -23.71
CA ASN A 328 -26.13 0.29 -23.61
C ASN A 328 -26.29 -0.81 -24.67
N GLY A 329 -26.67 -2.02 -24.25
CA GLY A 329 -26.81 -3.20 -25.11
C GLY A 329 -25.51 -3.91 -25.51
N ALA A 330 -24.34 -3.48 -25.00
CA ALA A 330 -23.09 -4.18 -25.25
C ALA A 330 -23.13 -5.60 -24.66
N SER A 331 -22.72 -6.59 -25.47
CA SER A 331 -22.48 -7.98 -25.04
C SER A 331 -21.00 -8.32 -24.92
N THR A 332 -20.14 -7.44 -25.44
CA THR A 332 -18.68 -7.52 -25.33
C THR A 332 -18.08 -6.14 -25.18
N VAL A 333 -16.94 -6.06 -24.50
CA VAL A 333 -16.05 -4.89 -24.45
C VAL A 333 -14.69 -5.32 -24.97
N THR A 334 -14.09 -4.51 -25.83
CA THR A 334 -12.71 -4.73 -26.29
C THR A 334 -11.81 -3.63 -25.76
N VAL A 335 -10.66 -4.02 -25.20
CA VAL A 335 -9.57 -3.13 -24.82
C VAL A 335 -8.38 -3.47 -25.70
N LYS A 336 -7.88 -2.49 -26.46
CA LYS A 336 -6.53 -2.55 -27.02
C LYS A 336 -5.61 -1.78 -26.08
N PHE A 337 -4.63 -2.46 -25.53
CA PHE A 337 -3.70 -1.90 -24.56
C PHE A 337 -2.36 -1.60 -25.22
N ARG A 338 -1.77 -0.45 -24.90
CA ARG A 338 -0.47 0.01 -25.39
C ARG A 338 0.33 0.61 -24.22
N GLY A 339 1.24 -0.16 -23.64
CA GLY A 339 2.22 0.31 -22.67
C GLY A 339 3.25 1.25 -23.30
N ILE A 340 3.76 2.19 -22.51
CA ILE A 340 4.82 3.12 -22.92
C ILE A 340 6.15 2.64 -22.35
N ASN A 341 7.08 2.29 -23.25
CA ASN A 341 8.43 1.90 -22.87
C ASN A 341 9.35 3.13 -22.93
N GLN A 342 9.57 3.75 -21.78
CA GLN A 342 10.58 4.79 -21.61
C GLN A 342 11.97 4.15 -21.64
N ALA A 343 12.98 4.84 -22.21
CA ALA A 343 14.33 4.29 -22.26
C ALA A 343 14.86 3.99 -20.84
N GLY A 344 15.25 2.74 -20.58
CA GLY A 344 15.77 2.29 -19.28
C GLY A 344 14.72 1.86 -18.24
N SER A 345 13.42 2.00 -18.54
CA SER A 345 12.37 1.58 -17.60
C SER A 345 12.13 0.07 -17.59
N ASP A 346 12.50 -0.63 -18.67
CA ASP A 346 12.19 -2.06 -18.90
C ASP A 346 10.70 -2.37 -18.78
N ALA A 347 9.86 -1.46 -19.31
CA ALA A 347 8.41 -1.52 -19.15
C ALA A 347 7.83 -2.86 -19.59
N ASP A 348 7.06 -3.46 -18.70
CA ASP A 348 6.19 -4.60 -18.94
C ASP A 348 5.01 -4.48 -17.96
N PHE A 349 3.90 -5.12 -18.30
CA PHE A 349 2.63 -4.96 -17.61
C PHE A 349 1.94 -6.31 -17.41
N ARG A 350 1.12 -6.37 -16.37
CA ARG A 350 0.04 -7.35 -16.25
C ARG A 350 -1.27 -6.61 -16.13
N TRP A 351 -2.24 -7.00 -16.92
CA TRP A 351 -3.53 -6.33 -16.93
C TRP A 351 -4.66 -7.29 -17.28
N GLY A 352 -5.88 -6.91 -16.91
CA GLY A 352 -7.06 -7.73 -17.17
C GLY A 352 -8.35 -6.97 -16.88
N LEU A 353 -9.46 -7.61 -17.20
CA LEU A 353 -10.81 -7.12 -16.94
C LEU A 353 -11.45 -7.90 -15.79
N VAL A 354 -12.15 -7.19 -14.93
CA VAL A 354 -12.87 -7.73 -13.79
C VAL A 354 -14.31 -7.24 -13.86
N ALA A 355 -15.24 -8.16 -14.14
CA ALA A 355 -16.67 -7.89 -13.98
C ALA A 355 -17.11 -8.28 -12.58
N THR A 356 -17.98 -7.50 -11.96
CA THR A 356 -18.50 -7.79 -10.61
C THR A 356 -20.01 -7.96 -10.62
N ASN A 357 -20.57 -8.54 -9.56
CA ASN A 357 -21.97 -8.28 -9.25
C ASN A 357 -22.17 -6.83 -8.76
N THR A 358 -23.42 -6.38 -8.67
CA THR A 358 -23.74 -4.99 -8.26
C THR A 358 -23.43 -4.71 -6.79
N GLN A 359 -23.22 -5.75 -5.98
CA GLN A 359 -22.85 -5.70 -4.57
C GLN A 359 -21.34 -5.75 -4.34
N PHE A 360 -20.52 -5.95 -5.38
CA PHE A 360 -19.06 -6.06 -5.29
C PHE A 360 -18.56 -7.20 -4.38
N THR A 361 -19.33 -8.28 -4.27
CA THR A 361 -19.00 -9.45 -3.43
C THR A 361 -18.53 -10.66 -4.24
N SER A 362 -18.72 -10.64 -5.56
CA SER A 362 -18.20 -11.66 -6.46
C SER A 362 -17.67 -11.02 -7.74
N ALA A 363 -16.71 -11.69 -8.36
CA ALA A 363 -16.04 -11.24 -9.56
C ALA A 363 -15.90 -12.37 -10.59
N ARG A 364 -15.77 -11.95 -11.84
CA ARG A 364 -15.41 -12.79 -12.98
C ARG A 364 -14.24 -12.13 -13.70
N TYR A 365 -13.11 -12.82 -13.68
CA TYR A 365 -11.80 -12.33 -14.11
C TYR A 365 -11.54 -12.77 -15.56
N SER A 366 -11.02 -11.87 -16.40
CA SER A 366 -10.46 -12.29 -17.69
C SER A 366 -9.17 -13.11 -17.49
N ALA A 367 -8.71 -13.77 -18.54
CA ALA A 367 -7.32 -14.21 -18.61
C ALA A 367 -6.38 -13.00 -18.47
N LEU A 368 -5.31 -13.17 -17.69
CA LEU A 368 -4.31 -12.15 -17.46
C LEU A 368 -3.51 -11.88 -18.75
N GLN A 369 -3.51 -10.64 -19.20
CA GLN A 369 -2.73 -10.16 -20.34
C GLN A 369 -1.35 -9.68 -19.90
N LYS A 370 -0.39 -9.68 -20.84
CA LYS A 370 1.04 -9.44 -20.56
C LYS A 370 1.66 -8.59 -21.67
N GLY A 371 2.76 -7.91 -21.37
CA GLY A 371 3.54 -7.19 -22.37
C GLY A 371 3.07 -5.76 -22.61
N LEU A 372 3.73 -5.12 -23.58
CA LEU A 372 3.45 -3.74 -23.97
C LEU A 372 2.21 -3.62 -24.86
N ASP A 373 1.84 -4.66 -25.59
CA ASP A 373 0.81 -4.60 -26.61
C ASP A 373 -0.04 -5.87 -26.54
N ALA A 374 -1.33 -5.70 -26.27
CA ALA A 374 -2.29 -6.80 -26.29
C ALA A 374 -3.70 -6.26 -26.51
N ASP A 375 -4.56 -7.11 -27.08
CA ASP A 375 -5.97 -6.82 -27.30
C ASP A 375 -6.80 -7.89 -26.59
N LEU A 376 -7.78 -7.47 -25.79
CA LEU A 376 -8.68 -8.37 -25.05
C LEU A 376 -10.13 -8.00 -25.38
N THR A 377 -10.89 -8.96 -25.91
CA THR A 377 -12.35 -8.87 -26.01
C THR A 377 -12.97 -9.74 -24.93
N PHE A 378 -13.75 -9.12 -24.04
CA PHE A 378 -14.37 -9.77 -22.88
C PHE A 378 -15.88 -9.73 -22.99
N LYS A 379 -16.53 -10.85 -22.66
CA LYS A 379 -17.99 -10.95 -22.60
C LYS A 379 -18.50 -10.17 -21.40
N VAL A 380 -19.49 -9.30 -21.63
CA VAL A 380 -20.17 -8.56 -20.56
C VAL A 380 -21.64 -8.92 -20.49
N ASN A 381 -22.17 -8.99 -19.27
CA ASN A 381 -23.60 -9.11 -19.00
C ASN A 381 -24.24 -7.73 -18.81
N ALA A 382 -25.54 -7.61 -19.07
CA ALA A 382 -26.26 -6.36 -18.88
C ALA A 382 -26.21 -5.91 -17.40
N GLY A 383 -25.76 -4.68 -17.16
CA GLY A 383 -25.74 -4.05 -15.84
C GLY A 383 -24.61 -4.48 -14.90
N GLU A 384 -23.71 -5.36 -15.32
CA GLU A 384 -22.56 -5.74 -14.48
C GLU A 384 -21.51 -4.61 -14.47
N PRO A 385 -21.02 -4.16 -13.29
CA PRO A 385 -19.88 -3.26 -13.23
C PRO A 385 -18.64 -3.92 -13.83
N LEU A 386 -17.85 -3.15 -14.58
CA LEU A 386 -16.63 -3.61 -15.24
C LEU A 386 -15.45 -2.72 -14.85
N PHE A 387 -14.31 -3.35 -14.58
CA PHE A 387 -13.06 -2.69 -14.25
C PHE A 387 -11.93 -3.22 -15.12
N MET A 388 -11.01 -2.35 -15.50
CA MET A 388 -9.70 -2.71 -16.02
C MET A 388 -8.67 -2.51 -14.92
N VAL A 389 -7.85 -3.52 -14.68
CA VAL A 389 -6.74 -3.45 -13.73
C VAL A 389 -5.44 -3.50 -14.50
N VAL A 390 -4.52 -2.58 -14.21
CA VAL A 390 -3.22 -2.48 -14.88
C VAL A 390 -2.13 -2.38 -13.81
N ALA A 391 -1.31 -3.42 -13.69
CA ALA A 391 -0.13 -3.46 -12.83
C ALA A 391 1.14 -3.24 -13.67
N ALA A 392 2.03 -2.36 -13.18
CA ALA A 392 3.36 -2.22 -13.76
C ALA A 392 4.26 -3.33 -13.24
N THR A 393 4.74 -4.16 -14.15
CA THR A 393 5.51 -5.36 -13.80
C THR A 393 6.74 -5.43 -14.71
N PRO A 394 7.79 -4.63 -14.44
CA PRO A 394 8.92 -4.49 -15.35
C PRO A 394 9.57 -5.83 -15.70
N SER A 395 10.09 -5.92 -16.92
CA SER A 395 10.71 -7.14 -17.47
C SER A 395 12.10 -7.41 -16.89
N ALA A 396 12.71 -6.42 -16.23
CA ALA A 396 13.88 -6.55 -15.39
C ALA A 396 13.51 -6.17 -13.95
N PHE A 397 14.05 -6.89 -12.96
CA PHE A 397 13.74 -6.61 -11.55
C PHE A 397 14.28 -5.23 -11.17
N LYS A 398 13.39 -4.35 -10.71
CA LYS A 398 13.73 -3.02 -10.21
C LYS A 398 13.71 -3.05 -8.69
N THR A 399 14.90 -2.96 -8.10
CA THR A 399 15.04 -2.78 -6.64
C THR A 399 14.65 -1.36 -6.28
N VAL A 400 13.87 -1.22 -5.21
CA VAL A 400 13.54 0.07 -4.60
C VAL A 400 14.06 0.05 -3.17
N VAL A 401 14.75 1.12 -2.77
CA VAL A 401 15.34 1.25 -1.43
C VAL A 401 14.45 2.08 -0.51
N TRP A 402 14.71 1.99 0.80
CA TRP A 402 14.02 2.78 1.81
C TRP A 402 14.11 4.28 1.50
N ASP A 403 12.95 4.96 1.51
CA ASP A 403 12.81 6.39 1.22
C ASP A 403 13.55 6.84 -0.05
N GLN A 404 13.57 5.98 -1.07
CA GLN A 404 14.09 6.34 -2.39
C GLN A 404 13.37 7.58 -2.93
N ALA A 405 14.15 8.54 -3.44
CA ALA A 405 13.61 9.78 -4.01
C ALA A 405 12.63 9.46 -5.16
N TYR A 406 11.43 10.04 -5.09
CA TYR A 406 10.32 9.76 -6.00
C TYR A 406 10.70 9.96 -7.46
N GLU A 407 11.44 11.02 -7.76
CA GLU A 407 11.91 11.37 -9.11
C GLU A 407 12.81 10.30 -9.73
N THR A 408 13.41 9.43 -8.93
CA THR A 408 14.28 8.33 -9.38
C THR A 408 13.53 7.02 -9.61
N ILE A 409 12.23 6.98 -9.29
CA ILE A 409 11.38 5.80 -9.44
C ILE A 409 10.65 5.89 -10.78
N TRP A 410 10.77 4.83 -11.58
CA TRP A 410 10.04 4.72 -12.84
C TRP A 410 8.53 4.60 -12.59
N ARG A 411 7.78 5.42 -13.32
CA ARG A 411 6.34 5.31 -13.54
C ARG A 411 6.13 4.73 -14.93
N TYR A 412 5.07 3.95 -15.09
CA TYR A 412 4.84 3.15 -16.30
C TYR A 412 3.52 3.56 -16.96
N PRO A 413 3.52 4.61 -17.82
CA PRO A 413 2.31 5.06 -18.49
C PRO A 413 1.81 4.03 -19.51
N TYR A 414 0.52 4.09 -19.78
CA TYR A 414 -0.13 3.27 -20.80
C TYR A 414 -1.26 4.04 -21.50
N MET A 415 -1.63 3.55 -22.68
CA MET A 415 -2.78 4.00 -23.45
C MET A 415 -3.74 2.84 -23.69
N VAL A 416 -5.01 3.17 -23.90
CA VAL A 416 -6.04 2.22 -24.30
C VAL A 416 -6.90 2.76 -25.43
N GLU A 417 -7.34 1.87 -26.31
CA GLU A 417 -8.45 2.10 -27.25
C GLU A 417 -9.59 1.17 -26.85
N LEU A 418 -10.78 1.72 -26.65
CA LEU A 418 -11.94 0.98 -26.15
C LEU A 418 -12.98 0.79 -27.25
N ALA A 419 -13.56 -0.41 -27.36
CA ALA A 419 -14.77 -0.65 -28.13
C ALA A 419 -15.91 -1.07 -27.19
N ASN A 420 -17.11 -0.54 -27.44
CA ASN A 420 -18.33 -0.81 -26.67
C ASN A 420 -18.26 -0.45 -25.18
N ALA A 421 -17.33 0.39 -24.77
CA ALA A 421 -17.26 0.94 -23.41
C ALA A 421 -16.65 2.35 -23.40
N TRP A 422 -16.83 3.03 -22.29
CA TRP A 422 -16.15 4.28 -21.96
C TRP A 422 -15.45 4.16 -20.59
N PRO A 423 -14.31 4.81 -20.36
CA PRO A 423 -13.71 4.86 -19.03
C PRO A 423 -14.44 5.91 -18.17
N GLN A 424 -14.35 5.76 -16.85
CA GLN A 424 -14.86 6.76 -15.90
C GLN A 424 -14.43 8.18 -16.27
N GLY A 425 -15.37 9.13 -16.18
CA GLY A 425 -15.18 10.51 -16.62
C GLY A 425 -15.68 10.77 -18.04
N PHE A 426 -16.04 9.72 -18.80
CA PHE A 426 -16.55 9.82 -20.15
C PHE A 426 -17.68 8.83 -20.37
N GLN A 427 -18.78 9.26 -20.97
CA GLN A 427 -19.88 8.39 -21.41
C GLN A 427 -20.60 9.01 -22.60
N ASN A 428 -21.07 8.17 -23.52
CA ASN A 428 -21.91 8.59 -24.65
C ASN A 428 -21.30 9.71 -25.51
N GLY A 429 -19.97 9.71 -25.69
CA GLY A 429 -19.26 10.73 -26.47
C GLY A 429 -19.18 12.09 -25.79
N GLN A 430 -19.47 12.16 -24.49
CA GLN A 430 -19.39 13.36 -23.66
C GLN A 430 -18.54 13.06 -22.41
N ARG A 431 -17.99 14.11 -21.80
CA ARG A 431 -17.44 13.99 -20.44
C ARG A 431 -18.60 13.87 -19.45
N ASP A 432 -18.37 13.15 -18.36
CA ASP A 432 -19.36 13.03 -17.28
C ASP A 432 -19.74 14.42 -16.72
N ALA A 433 -20.94 14.50 -16.17
CA ALA A 433 -21.37 15.68 -15.43
C ALA A 433 -20.43 15.93 -14.24
N CYS A 434 -20.26 17.20 -13.88
CA CYS A 434 -19.52 17.54 -12.68
C CYS A 434 -20.22 17.00 -11.42
N PRO A 435 -19.48 16.67 -10.35
CA PRO A 435 -20.05 16.25 -9.08
C PRO A 435 -21.10 17.23 -8.55
N SER A 436 -22.03 16.74 -7.73
CA SER A 436 -23.08 17.56 -7.13
C SER A 436 -22.50 18.80 -6.42
N GLY A 437 -23.14 19.96 -6.64
CA GLY A 437 -22.68 21.25 -6.12
C GLY A 437 -21.55 21.91 -6.93
N THR A 438 -21.15 21.33 -8.06
CA THR A 438 -20.11 21.87 -8.96
C THR A 438 -20.59 21.94 -10.41
N ALA A 439 -19.94 22.77 -11.21
CA ALA A 439 -20.18 22.95 -12.64
C ALA A 439 -18.86 23.10 -13.39
N ARG A 440 -18.90 22.99 -14.73
CA ARG A 440 -17.74 23.22 -15.58
C ARG A 440 -17.27 24.68 -15.45
N HIS A 441 -16.02 24.87 -15.06
CA HIS A 441 -15.43 26.19 -14.84
C HIS A 441 -15.03 26.82 -16.17
N SER A 442 -15.33 28.11 -16.36
CA SER A 442 -15.08 28.81 -17.63
C SER A 442 -13.60 28.92 -17.97
N ASN A 443 -12.73 28.90 -16.96
CA ASN A 443 -11.28 28.93 -17.11
C ASN A 443 -10.70 27.55 -16.80
N GLY A 444 -10.50 26.73 -17.84
CA GLY A 444 -9.84 25.41 -17.79
C GLY A 444 -10.77 24.19 -17.90
N ASP A 445 -12.10 24.37 -17.79
CA ASP A 445 -13.12 23.36 -18.09
C ASP A 445 -13.21 22.18 -17.08
N GLY A 446 -12.53 22.30 -15.93
CA GLY A 446 -12.67 21.40 -14.78
C GLY A 446 -13.94 21.63 -13.98
N CYS A 447 -14.12 20.90 -12.88
CA CYS A 447 -15.32 20.98 -12.04
C CYS A 447 -15.09 21.85 -10.80
N ALA A 448 -15.93 22.85 -10.57
CA ALA A 448 -15.82 23.71 -9.39
C ALA A 448 -17.19 24.30 -8.98
N PRO A 449 -17.38 24.75 -7.72
CA PRO A 449 -18.57 25.53 -7.35
C PRO A 449 -18.71 26.75 -8.25
N THR A 450 -19.95 27.13 -8.59
CA THR A 450 -20.23 28.28 -9.48
C THR A 450 -19.76 29.62 -8.91
N SER A 451 -19.49 29.69 -7.61
CA SER A 451 -18.91 30.83 -6.91
C SER A 451 -17.39 30.96 -7.09
N THR A 452 -16.72 29.97 -7.69
CA THR A 452 -15.27 30.02 -7.92
C THR A 452 -14.94 31.17 -8.88
N PRO A 453 -14.01 32.08 -8.53
CA PRO A 453 -13.69 33.23 -9.38
C PRO A 453 -13.08 32.83 -10.73
N ALA A 454 -13.47 33.53 -11.79
CA ALA A 454 -12.94 33.29 -13.15
C ALA A 454 -11.42 33.48 -13.28
N THR A 455 -10.77 34.14 -12.31
CA THR A 455 -9.31 34.29 -12.23
C THR A 455 -8.59 33.00 -11.86
N VAL A 456 -9.28 32.05 -11.22
CA VAL A 456 -8.77 30.71 -10.92
C VAL A 456 -8.76 29.88 -12.20
N TYR A 457 -7.69 29.13 -12.44
CA TYR A 457 -7.67 28.10 -13.48
C TYR A 457 -8.02 26.74 -12.86
N VAL A 458 -9.01 26.04 -13.42
CA VAL A 458 -9.38 24.67 -13.02
C VAL A 458 -9.32 23.80 -14.26
N GLY A 459 -8.24 23.03 -14.39
CA GLY A 459 -7.96 22.18 -15.56
C GLY A 459 -9.02 21.11 -15.79
N PRO A 460 -9.06 20.50 -16.99
CA PRO A 460 -10.22 19.74 -17.47
C PRO A 460 -10.58 18.51 -16.62
N TYR A 461 -9.61 17.97 -15.89
CA TYR A 461 -9.77 16.81 -15.00
C TYR A 461 -9.69 17.19 -13.50
N ALA A 462 -9.35 18.44 -13.19
CA ALA A 462 -9.26 18.93 -11.83
C ALA A 462 -10.65 19.19 -11.24
N THR A 463 -10.76 19.04 -9.92
CA THR A 463 -12.01 19.25 -9.20
C THR A 463 -11.81 20.08 -7.94
N ILE A 464 -12.65 21.10 -7.74
CA ILE A 464 -12.86 21.75 -6.45
C ILE A 464 -14.21 21.25 -5.94
N LEU A 465 -14.22 20.54 -4.81
CA LEU A 465 -15.46 20.07 -4.20
C LEU A 465 -16.11 21.20 -3.39
N PRO A 466 -17.43 21.11 -3.07
CA PRO A 466 -18.12 22.15 -2.30
C PRO A 466 -17.52 22.46 -0.91
N GLY A 467 -16.72 21.54 -0.34
CA GLY A 467 -16.00 21.75 0.92
C GLY A 467 -14.66 22.50 0.76
N GLY A 468 -14.17 22.68 -0.46
CA GLY A 468 -12.91 23.35 -0.77
C GLY A 468 -13.12 24.72 -1.41
N SER A 469 -12.06 25.52 -1.47
CA SER A 469 -12.10 26.84 -2.10
C SER A 469 -10.79 27.18 -2.83
N ALA A 470 -10.93 27.93 -3.93
CA ALA A 470 -9.81 28.53 -4.62
C ALA A 470 -10.09 29.99 -4.97
N SER A 471 -9.08 30.83 -4.94
CA SER A 471 -9.18 32.27 -5.24
C SER A 471 -7.86 32.83 -5.78
N GLY A 472 -7.83 34.14 -6.05
CA GLY A 472 -6.63 34.82 -6.55
C GLY A 472 -6.23 34.29 -7.92
N SER A 473 -4.94 33.95 -8.08
CA SER A 473 -4.35 33.39 -9.29
C SER A 473 -4.08 31.88 -9.20
N ALA A 474 -4.80 31.17 -8.31
CA ALA A 474 -4.64 29.75 -8.11
C ALA A 474 -4.84 28.94 -9.42
N ARG A 475 -4.06 27.88 -9.57
CA ARG A 475 -4.18 26.90 -10.65
C ARG A 475 -4.37 25.51 -10.09
N ILE A 476 -5.47 24.85 -10.43
CA ILE A 476 -5.73 23.45 -10.12
C ILE A 476 -5.59 22.67 -11.43
N GLU A 477 -4.63 21.74 -11.50
CA GLU A 477 -4.19 21.09 -12.74
C GLU A 477 -4.22 19.56 -12.61
N ASP A 478 -4.02 18.87 -13.74
CA ASP A 478 -4.05 17.41 -13.83
C ASP A 478 -5.31 16.82 -13.15
N GLN A 479 -5.16 15.82 -12.27
CA GLN A 479 -6.25 15.16 -11.55
C GLN A 479 -6.44 15.72 -10.12
N ALA A 480 -5.87 16.90 -9.80
CA ALA A 480 -5.91 17.40 -8.44
C ALA A 480 -7.34 17.70 -7.95
N ILE A 481 -7.56 17.42 -6.66
CA ILE A 481 -8.84 17.63 -5.98
C ILE A 481 -8.67 18.52 -4.75
N VAL A 482 -9.36 19.65 -4.73
CA VAL A 482 -9.50 20.48 -3.52
C VAL A 482 -10.75 20.03 -2.77
N SER A 483 -10.56 19.19 -1.73
CA SER A 483 -11.67 18.56 -1.01
C SER A 483 -12.18 19.42 0.15
N ARG A 484 -11.27 19.82 1.05
CA ARG A 484 -11.55 20.64 2.25
C ARG A 484 -10.51 21.74 2.50
N GLY A 485 -9.61 21.97 1.55
CA GLY A 485 -8.57 22.98 1.66
C GLY A 485 -8.88 24.31 0.99
N THR A 486 -7.92 25.22 1.07
CA THR A 486 -7.98 26.55 0.45
C THR A 486 -6.74 26.81 -0.38
N VAL A 487 -6.93 27.23 -1.64
CA VAL A 487 -5.85 27.58 -2.56
C VAL A 487 -5.99 29.04 -3.00
N THR A 488 -5.17 29.94 -2.47
CA THR A 488 -5.26 31.39 -2.76
C THR A 488 -4.26 31.88 -3.81
N GLY A 489 -3.29 31.02 -4.16
CA GLY A 489 -2.24 31.27 -5.14
C GLY A 489 -1.44 29.98 -5.38
N GLY A 490 -0.56 30.01 -6.38
CA GLY A 490 0.27 28.85 -6.74
C GLY A 490 -0.46 27.80 -7.59
N THR A 491 0.12 26.60 -7.65
CA THR A 491 -0.38 25.48 -8.46
C THR A 491 -0.56 24.23 -7.62
N VAL A 492 -1.72 23.58 -7.72
CA VAL A 492 -1.95 22.24 -7.20
C VAL A 492 -2.20 21.32 -8.39
N GLY A 493 -1.40 20.27 -8.56
CA GLY A 493 -1.48 19.35 -9.71
C GLY A 493 -1.23 17.89 -9.34
N GLY A 494 -0.89 17.07 -10.33
CA GLY A 494 -0.71 15.63 -10.15
C GLY A 494 -1.96 14.92 -9.64
N LEU A 495 -1.79 14.10 -8.60
CA LEU A 495 -2.87 13.40 -7.89
C LEU A 495 -3.16 14.04 -6.52
N SER A 496 -2.88 15.33 -6.37
CA SER A 496 -3.00 15.97 -5.06
C SER A 496 -4.43 16.01 -4.58
N VAL A 497 -4.68 15.55 -3.36
CA VAL A 497 -5.92 15.80 -2.63
C VAL A 497 -5.64 16.77 -1.48
N ILE A 498 -6.30 17.93 -1.48
CA ILE A 498 -6.06 19.00 -0.49
C ILE A 498 -7.17 18.98 0.57
N GLY A 499 -6.75 18.65 1.81
CA GLY A 499 -7.62 18.53 2.99
C GLY A 499 -8.30 17.17 3.09
N SER A 500 -8.57 16.72 4.33
CA SER A 500 -9.27 15.47 4.66
C SER A 500 -10.36 15.69 5.73
N GLY A 501 -11.14 14.66 6.07
CA GLY A 501 -12.33 14.67 6.93
C GLY A 501 -12.12 15.10 8.39
N GLY A 502 -11.65 16.33 8.60
CA GLY A 502 -11.36 16.97 9.89
C GLY A 502 -10.34 18.11 9.76
N ASN A 503 -9.46 18.03 8.75
CA ASN A 503 -8.28 18.90 8.65
C ASN A 503 -8.26 19.63 7.30
N ALA A 504 -8.25 20.96 7.35
CA ALA A 504 -7.97 21.79 6.19
C ALA A 504 -6.47 21.85 5.91
N PHE A 505 -6.11 21.99 4.64
CA PHE A 505 -4.74 22.30 4.21
C PHE A 505 -4.77 23.54 3.33
N SER A 506 -3.87 24.48 3.58
CA SER A 506 -3.81 25.74 2.84
C SER A 506 -2.65 25.77 1.85
N VAL A 507 -2.90 26.30 0.65
CA VAL A 507 -1.89 26.55 -0.38
C VAL A 507 -1.94 28.03 -0.77
N SER A 508 -0.80 28.72 -0.73
CA SER A 508 -0.73 30.16 -0.98
C SER A 508 0.61 30.59 -1.60
N GLY A 509 0.69 31.87 -2.00
CA GLY A 509 1.89 32.43 -2.63
C GLY A 509 2.09 31.88 -4.05
N SER A 510 3.31 31.47 -4.35
CA SER A 510 3.69 30.80 -5.60
C SER A 510 3.97 29.30 -5.39
N ALA A 511 3.47 28.70 -4.31
CA ALA A 511 3.77 27.32 -4.00
C ALA A 511 3.28 26.37 -5.11
N GLN A 512 4.00 25.28 -5.42
CA GLN A 512 3.51 24.25 -6.34
C GLN A 512 3.49 22.88 -5.66
N VAL A 513 2.35 22.17 -5.68
CA VAL A 513 2.20 20.89 -4.98
C VAL A 513 1.63 19.84 -5.94
N ARG A 514 2.30 18.70 -6.14
CA ARG A 514 1.82 17.57 -6.97
C ARG A 514 2.11 16.22 -6.27
N THR A 515 1.43 15.97 -5.14
CA THR A 515 1.66 14.78 -4.28
C THR A 515 1.08 13.49 -4.90
N THR A 516 1.61 12.32 -4.52
CA THR A 516 1.16 11.00 -4.98
C THR A 516 1.00 9.98 -3.86
N PHE A 517 0.89 10.45 -2.61
CA PHE A 517 0.31 9.68 -1.51
C PHE A 517 -0.88 10.43 -0.89
N TYR A 518 -1.44 9.92 0.20
CA TYR A 518 -2.63 10.38 0.92
C TYR A 518 -2.87 11.91 0.98
N PRO A 519 -4.12 12.35 1.20
CA PRO A 519 -4.47 13.78 1.21
C PRO A 519 -3.56 14.60 2.14
N LEU A 520 -3.17 15.79 1.68
CA LEU A 520 -2.43 16.72 2.52
C LEU A 520 -3.33 17.26 3.63
N GLY A 521 -2.83 17.21 4.86
CA GLY A 521 -3.60 17.41 6.09
C GLY A 521 -4.25 16.14 6.64
N PHE A 522 -4.06 14.96 6.04
CA PHE A 522 -4.66 13.72 6.55
C PHE A 522 -4.18 13.36 7.96
N PHE A 523 -2.86 13.40 8.18
CA PHE A 523 -2.26 12.89 9.41
C PHE A 523 -2.29 13.89 10.57
N GLU A 524 -2.26 15.19 10.27
CA GLU A 524 -2.12 16.26 11.26
C GLU A 524 -2.89 17.51 10.84
N ALA A 525 -3.42 18.24 11.82
CA ALA A 525 -4.20 19.46 11.60
C ALA A 525 -3.32 20.72 11.44
N ASN A 526 -3.93 21.81 10.96
CA ASN A 526 -3.34 23.17 10.91
C ASN A 526 -2.07 23.30 10.06
N GLN A 527 -2.08 22.73 8.86
CA GLN A 527 -0.92 22.71 7.96
C GLN A 527 -1.12 23.53 6.68
N GLY A 528 -0.01 23.87 6.04
CA GLY A 528 -0.03 24.61 4.78
C GLY A 528 1.29 24.63 4.01
N ALA A 529 1.17 24.90 2.72
CA ALA A 529 2.24 25.20 1.78
C ALA A 529 2.11 26.68 1.35
N SER A 530 3.20 27.43 1.43
CA SER A 530 3.17 28.87 1.15
C SER A 530 4.43 29.35 0.42
N GLY A 531 4.49 30.66 0.12
CA GLY A 531 5.67 31.29 -0.45
C GLY A 531 6.09 30.63 -1.76
N SER A 532 7.37 30.25 -1.87
CA SER A 532 7.95 29.58 -3.03
C SER A 532 8.23 28.09 -2.76
N LEU A 533 7.48 27.44 -1.86
CA LEU A 533 7.61 26.01 -1.62
C LEU A 533 7.17 25.20 -2.85
N ASP A 534 7.93 24.17 -3.19
CA ASP A 534 7.61 23.22 -4.24
C ASP A 534 7.60 21.80 -3.65
N LEU A 535 6.46 21.10 -3.67
CA LEU A 535 6.36 19.71 -3.18
C LEU A 535 5.86 18.78 -4.28
N HIS A 536 6.66 17.78 -4.64
CA HIS A 536 6.35 16.81 -5.70
C HIS A 536 6.66 15.38 -5.22
N GLY A 537 6.20 14.33 -5.92
CA GLY A 537 5.59 13.09 -5.40
C GLY A 537 6.12 12.29 -4.17
N ASP A 538 5.19 11.51 -3.63
CA ASP A 538 5.12 10.69 -2.39
C ASP A 538 5.45 11.34 -1.06
N VAL A 539 4.69 12.39 -0.75
CA VAL A 539 4.87 13.19 0.46
C VAL A 539 3.75 12.96 1.47
N GLU A 540 4.12 12.70 2.72
CA GLU A 540 3.22 12.58 3.87
C GLU A 540 3.69 13.52 4.99
N TYR A 541 3.11 14.71 5.03
CA TYR A 541 3.74 15.86 5.67
C TYR A 541 3.22 16.05 7.12
N ARG A 542 3.90 15.45 8.12
CA ARG A 542 3.51 15.30 9.55
C ARG A 542 3.89 16.49 10.48
N GLY A 543 3.52 16.47 11.78
CA GLY A 543 3.15 17.65 12.61
C GLY A 543 4.13 18.15 13.70
N ALA A 544 3.80 19.12 14.57
CA ALA A 544 2.51 19.72 14.97
C ALA A 544 2.26 21.13 14.38
N GLY A 545 1.63 21.20 13.21
CA GLY A 545 1.27 22.44 12.52
C GLY A 545 2.32 22.96 11.51
N LEU A 546 2.99 22.04 10.82
CA LEU A 546 4.05 22.37 9.87
C LEU A 546 3.55 23.26 8.71
N ASN A 547 4.20 24.42 8.54
CA ASN A 547 3.90 25.44 7.53
C ASN A 547 5.21 25.88 6.86
N LEU A 548 5.53 25.29 5.71
CA LEU A 548 6.73 25.64 4.97
C LEU A 548 6.43 26.70 3.90
N SER A 549 7.45 27.51 3.60
CA SER A 549 7.32 28.65 2.70
C SER A 549 8.34 28.68 1.55
N ALA A 550 9.33 27.78 1.52
CA ALA A 550 10.34 27.74 0.48
C ALA A 550 11.06 26.38 0.39
N GLY A 551 11.72 26.14 -0.74
CA GLY A 551 12.51 24.94 -1.05
C GLY A 551 11.76 23.98 -1.96
N SER A 552 12.50 23.10 -2.64
CA SER A 552 11.92 21.98 -3.40
C SER A 552 12.09 20.70 -2.58
N ARG A 553 11.00 19.98 -2.33
CA ARG A 553 11.02 18.74 -1.53
C ARG A 553 10.17 17.62 -2.16
N SER A 554 10.60 16.37 -1.98
CA SER A 554 9.93 15.16 -2.45
C SER A 554 10.17 13.96 -1.53
N GLY A 555 9.43 12.87 -1.77
CA GLY A 555 9.45 11.69 -0.91
C GLY A 555 8.97 12.03 0.51
N PHE A 556 9.57 11.44 1.54
CA PHE A 556 9.15 11.72 2.90
C PHE A 556 9.59 13.11 3.39
N VAL A 557 8.62 14.00 3.61
CA VAL A 557 8.88 15.38 4.05
C VAL A 557 8.46 15.58 5.52
N ASP A 558 9.37 16.10 6.33
CA ASP A 558 9.12 16.71 7.64
C ASP A 558 9.91 18.02 7.82
N ALA A 559 9.97 18.54 9.05
CA ALA A 559 10.65 19.79 9.37
C ALA A 559 12.13 19.81 8.94
N THR A 560 12.77 18.64 8.94
CA THR A 560 14.20 18.45 8.69
C THR A 560 14.52 17.93 7.28
N SER A 561 13.51 17.49 6.52
CA SER A 561 13.71 16.93 5.19
C SER A 561 14.31 17.94 4.21
N ALA A 562 15.40 17.53 3.55
CA ALA A 562 16.03 18.22 2.42
C ALA A 562 15.95 17.40 1.10
N VAL A 563 15.20 16.30 1.10
CA VAL A 563 15.00 15.40 -0.05
C VAL A 563 14.15 16.12 -1.09
N GLY A 564 14.55 16.17 -2.38
CA GLY A 564 13.74 16.79 -3.45
C GLY A 564 14.46 17.41 -4.65
N SER A 565 15.79 17.35 -4.74
CA SER A 565 16.52 17.99 -5.86
C SER A 565 16.85 17.05 -7.03
N ALA A 566 16.32 15.83 -7.05
CA ALA A 566 16.65 14.86 -8.08
C ALA A 566 15.94 15.20 -9.40
N THR A 567 16.62 14.97 -10.52
CA THR A 567 15.99 15.08 -11.84
C THR A 567 15.03 13.91 -12.03
N ASP A 568 13.80 14.21 -12.43
CA ASP A 568 12.78 13.19 -12.76
C ASP A 568 13.25 12.31 -13.93
N VAL A 569 13.40 11.01 -13.67
CA VAL A 569 13.78 10.03 -14.70
C VAL A 569 12.65 9.82 -15.71
N ASN A 570 11.42 10.20 -15.34
CA ASN A 570 10.25 10.06 -16.18
C ASN A 570 10.05 11.30 -17.03
N THR A 571 9.68 11.11 -18.29
CA THR A 571 9.41 12.23 -19.20
C THR A 571 7.92 12.38 -19.45
N LYS A 572 7.35 13.55 -19.16
CA LYS A 572 5.97 13.90 -19.54
C LYS A 572 5.94 14.28 -21.03
N THR A 573 5.84 13.29 -21.91
CA THR A 573 5.75 13.50 -23.36
C THR A 573 4.31 13.44 -23.86
N THR A 574 4.02 14.12 -24.97
CA THR A 574 2.78 13.89 -25.73
C THR A 574 2.76 12.44 -26.22
N LEU A 575 1.79 11.69 -25.73
CA LEU A 575 1.60 10.30 -26.12
C LEU A 575 0.97 10.23 -27.51
N THR A 576 1.47 9.31 -28.35
CA THR A 576 0.93 9.04 -29.68
C THR A 576 0.48 7.60 -29.75
N TRP A 577 -0.76 7.38 -30.22
CA TRP A 577 -1.30 6.04 -30.37
C TRP A 577 -0.43 5.18 -31.30
N ARG A 578 -0.16 3.95 -30.89
CA ARG A 578 0.52 2.92 -31.69
C ARG A 578 -0.54 1.92 -32.18
N PRO A 579 -0.81 1.83 -33.49
CA PRO A 579 -1.83 0.94 -34.06
C PRO A 579 -1.74 -0.50 -33.58
#